data_AF-R9A8M4-F1
#
_entry.id   AF-R9A8M4-F1
#
_cell.length_a   1.000
_cell.length_b   1.000
_cell.length_c   1.000
_cell.angle_alpha   90.00
_cell.angle_beta   90.00
_cell.angle_gamma   90.00
#
_symmetry.space_group_name_H-M   'P 1'
#
loop_
_entity.id
_entity.type
_entity.pdbx_description
1 polymer ?
#
loop_
_entity_poly.entity_id
_entity_poly.type
_entity_poly.pdbx_seq_one_letter_code
_entity_poly.pdbx_strand_id
1 'polypeptide(L)'
;MNFIFSNIKWIMLVSGIITCSMILSALHPSLGLMLTFGETLSGDLSNIIVRNWGALIALVGGMLVYGAYNEQNRNLVLVVASISKSIFVLLNLIYGSAYFAKSGVALVFDSVLVIIFVLYLILHKSKK
;
A
#
# COMPACT_ATOMS: atom_id res chain seq x y z
N MET A 1 10.28 4.52 19.71
CA MET A 1 10.31 3.04 19.59
C MET A 1 9.13 2.36 20.27
N ASN A 2 8.90 2.55 21.58
CA ASN A 2 7.76 1.92 22.28
C ASN A 2 6.39 2.21 21.62
N PHE A 3 6.19 3.43 21.11
CA PHE A 3 4.96 3.81 20.41
C PHE A 3 4.67 2.96 19.16
N ILE A 4 5.69 2.61 18.35
CA ILE A 4 5.49 1.81 17.13
C ILE A 4 5.07 0.39 17.52
N PHE A 5 5.77 -0.22 18.49
CA PHE A 5 5.45 -1.57 18.95
C PHE A 5 4.05 -1.65 19.60
N SER A 6 3.71 -0.67 20.44
CA SER A 6 2.40 -0.63 21.10
C SER A 6 1.24 -0.34 20.15
N ASN A 7 1.49 0.29 18.99
CA ASN A 7 0.45 0.68 18.04
C ASN A 7 0.50 -0.05 16.70
N ILE A 8 1.44 -0.98 16.48
CA ILE A 8 1.63 -1.62 15.16
C ILE A 8 0.35 -2.28 14.65
N LYS A 9 -0.43 -2.90 15.54
CA LYS A 9 -1.74 -3.47 15.22
C LYS A 9 -2.68 -2.42 14.60
N TRP A 10 -2.80 -1.26 15.24
CA TRP A 10 -3.67 -0.18 14.76
C TRP A 10 -3.16 0.44 13.47
N ILE A 11 -1.84 0.64 13.36
CA ILE A 11 -1.21 1.15 12.13
C ILE A 11 -1.50 0.19 10.96
N MET A 12 -1.30 -1.12 11.15
CA MET A 12 -1.61 -2.14 10.15
C MET A 12 -3.10 -2.16 9.79
N LEU A 13 -3.99 -2.07 10.78
CA LEU A 13 -5.44 -2.09 10.54
C LEU A 13 -5.91 -0.89 9.72
N VAL A 14 -5.58 0.32 10.15
CA VAL A 14 -6.00 1.56 9.48
C VAL A 14 -5.38 1.64 8.08
N SER A 15 -4.08 1.38 7.97
CA SER A 15 -3.41 1.38 6.66
C SER A 15 -3.94 0.29 5.74
N GLY A 16 -4.29 -0.88 6.27
CA GLY A 16 -4.90 -1.97 5.53
C GLY A 16 -6.27 -1.60 4.98
N ILE A 17 -7.15 -1.01 5.80
CA ILE A 17 -8.48 -0.56 5.37
C ILE A 17 -8.37 0.51 4.28
N ILE A 18 -7.48 1.49 4.46
CA ILE A 18 -7.24 2.52 3.44
C ILE A 18 -6.72 1.88 2.15
N THR A 19 -5.77 0.95 2.25
CA THR A 19 -5.21 0.24 1.08
C THR A 19 -6.26 -0.63 0.37
N CYS A 20 -7.19 -1.24 1.11
CA CYS A 20 -8.33 -2.00 0.56
C CYS A 20 -9.24 -1.15 -0.33
N SER A 21 -9.26 0.18 -0.18
CA SER A 21 -10.04 1.07 -1.06
C SER A 21 -9.69 0.92 -2.54
N MET A 22 -8.49 0.41 -2.86
CA MET A 22 -8.07 0.09 -4.22
C MET A 22 -8.89 -1.01 -4.90
N ILE A 23 -9.78 -1.69 -4.17
CA ILE A 23 -10.83 -2.51 -4.78
C ILE A 23 -11.71 -1.69 -5.73
N LEU A 24 -11.84 -0.37 -5.52
CA LEU A 24 -12.50 0.53 -6.46
C LEU A 24 -11.83 0.52 -7.84
N SER A 25 -10.50 0.47 -7.91
CA SER A 25 -9.76 0.33 -9.18
C SER A 25 -9.99 -1.05 -9.84
N ALA A 26 -10.28 -2.08 -9.04
CA ALA A 26 -10.66 -3.40 -9.52
C ALA A 26 -12.07 -3.46 -10.13
N LEU A 27 -13.01 -2.70 -9.56
CA LEU A 27 -14.40 -2.67 -9.99
C LEU A 27 -14.63 -1.63 -11.10
N HIS A 28 -13.96 -0.48 -10.99
CA HIS A 28 -14.14 0.70 -11.83
C HIS A 28 -12.78 1.31 -12.19
N PRO A 29 -12.06 0.75 -13.20
CA PRO A 29 -10.66 1.08 -13.47
C PRO A 29 -10.43 2.54 -13.84
N SER A 30 -11.32 3.15 -14.61
CA SER A 30 -11.24 4.59 -14.96
C SER A 30 -11.34 5.49 -13.74
N LEU A 31 -12.26 5.19 -12.82
CA LEU A 31 -12.42 5.94 -11.57
C LEU A 31 -11.19 5.78 -10.68
N GLY A 32 -10.68 4.55 -10.57
CA GLY A 32 -9.46 4.25 -9.82
C GLY A 32 -8.26 5.07 -10.29
N LEU A 33 -7.98 5.06 -11.59
CA LEU A 33 -6.90 5.86 -12.17
C LEU A 33 -7.13 7.37 -12.01
N MET A 34 -8.37 7.85 -12.20
CA MET A 34 -8.70 9.26 -12.04
C MET A 34 -8.45 9.73 -10.60
N LEU A 35 -8.82 8.93 -9.60
CA LEU A 35 -8.62 9.27 -8.19
C LEU A 35 -7.14 9.22 -7.78
N THR A 36 -6.36 8.29 -8.32
CA THR A 36 -4.95 8.12 -7.97
C THR A 36 -4.02 9.06 -8.74
N PHE A 37 -4.23 9.22 -10.04
CA PHE A 37 -3.31 9.90 -10.95
C PHE A 37 -3.90 11.13 -11.64
N GLY A 38 -5.23 11.33 -11.61
CA GLY A 38 -5.90 12.42 -12.31
C GLY A 38 -6.09 12.19 -13.81
N GLU A 39 -5.74 11.00 -14.29
CA GLU A 39 -5.83 10.62 -15.69
C GLU A 39 -6.43 9.22 -15.82
N THR A 40 -6.81 8.85 -17.04
CA THR A 40 -7.37 7.53 -17.34
C THR A 40 -6.69 6.93 -18.55
N LEU A 41 -6.61 5.61 -18.56
CA LEU A 41 -6.17 4.83 -19.70
C LEU A 41 -7.40 4.19 -20.38
N SER A 42 -7.35 4.09 -21.71
CA SER A 42 -8.42 3.52 -22.54
C SER A 42 -8.02 2.19 -23.17
N GLY A 43 -9.02 1.35 -23.47
CA GLY A 43 -8.85 0.07 -24.18
C GLY A 43 -8.94 -1.17 -23.28
N ASP A 44 -9.21 -2.31 -23.90
CA ASP A 44 -9.52 -3.56 -23.18
C ASP A 44 -8.33 -4.09 -22.37
N LEU A 45 -7.11 -4.00 -22.91
CA LEU A 45 -5.91 -4.39 -22.18
C LEU A 45 -5.70 -3.53 -20.93
N SER A 46 -5.93 -2.22 -21.03
CA SER A 46 -5.83 -1.33 -19.88
C SER A 46 -6.84 -1.70 -18.79
N ASN A 47 -8.09 -2.00 -19.17
CA ASN A 47 -9.10 -2.47 -18.23
C ASN A 47 -8.64 -3.73 -17.49
N ILE A 48 -8.05 -4.71 -18.18
CA ILE A 48 -7.54 -5.93 -17.53
C ILE A 48 -6.42 -5.58 -16.54
N ILE A 49 -5.44 -4.78 -16.96
CA ILE A 49 -4.26 -4.45 -16.16
C ILE A 49 -4.64 -3.66 -14.90
N VAL A 50 -5.44 -2.60 -15.04
CA VAL A 50 -5.82 -1.72 -13.93
C VAL A 50 -6.68 -2.47 -12.92
N ARG A 51 -7.59 -3.32 -13.41
CA ARG A 51 -8.44 -4.11 -12.52
C ARG A 51 -7.62 -5.10 -11.69
N ASN A 52 -6.70 -5.81 -12.35
CA ASN A 52 -5.78 -6.75 -11.68
C ASN A 52 -4.88 -6.02 -10.68
N TRP A 53 -4.30 -4.89 -11.07
CA TRP A 53 -3.46 -4.06 -10.21
C TRP A 53 -4.22 -3.59 -8.96
N GLY A 54 -5.45 -3.07 -9.11
CA GLY A 54 -6.30 -2.68 -7.99
C GLY A 54 -6.63 -3.84 -7.05
N ALA A 55 -6.92 -5.03 -7.61
CA ALA A 55 -7.20 -6.23 -6.83
C ALA A 55 -5.97 -6.67 -6.01
N LEU A 56 -4.78 -6.68 -6.61
CA LEU A 56 -3.53 -7.03 -5.91
C LEU A 56 -3.23 -6.07 -4.76
N ILE A 57 -3.44 -4.76 -4.96
CA ILE A 57 -3.25 -3.79 -3.87
C ILE A 57 -4.29 -4.02 -2.76
N ALA A 58 -5.56 -4.26 -3.12
CA ALA A 58 -6.60 -4.56 -2.15
C ALA A 58 -6.28 -5.83 -1.34
N LEU A 59 -5.69 -6.85 -1.96
CA LEU A 59 -5.21 -8.05 -1.26
C LEU A 59 -4.08 -7.73 -0.28
N VAL A 60 -3.12 -6.86 -0.63
CA VAL A 60 -2.09 -6.37 0.31
C VAL A 60 -2.73 -5.62 1.48
N GLY A 61 -3.78 -4.82 1.23
CA GLY A 61 -4.59 -4.21 2.27
C GLY A 61 -5.24 -5.24 3.20
N GLY A 62 -5.84 -6.29 2.62
CA GLY A 62 -6.42 -7.40 3.37
C GLY A 62 -5.39 -8.17 4.20
N MET A 63 -4.19 -8.37 3.67
CA MET A 63 -3.06 -8.94 4.40
C MET A 63 -2.68 -8.08 5.60
N LEU A 64 -2.62 -6.74 5.46
CA LEU A 64 -2.34 -5.82 6.57
C LEU A 64 -3.41 -5.92 7.66
N VAL A 65 -4.69 -5.96 7.29
CA VAL A 65 -5.79 -6.19 8.24
C VAL A 65 -5.62 -7.54 8.95
N TYR A 66 -5.33 -8.60 8.22
CA TYR A 66 -5.11 -9.93 8.78
C TYR A 66 -3.90 -9.98 9.74
N GLY A 67 -2.75 -9.46 9.32
CA GLY A 67 -1.52 -9.42 10.11
C GLY A 67 -1.59 -8.52 11.34
N ALA A 68 -2.57 -7.60 11.39
CA ALA A 68 -2.86 -6.84 12.60
C ALA A 68 -3.34 -7.77 13.74
N TYR A 69 -4.14 -8.79 13.42
CA TYR A 69 -4.71 -9.74 14.39
C TYR A 69 -3.91 -11.04 14.51
N ASN A 70 -3.12 -11.42 13.49
CA ASN A 70 -2.28 -12.61 13.54
C ASN A 70 -0.80 -12.25 13.71
N GLU A 71 -0.29 -12.37 14.94
CA GLU A 71 1.09 -12.01 15.29
C GLU A 71 2.14 -12.92 14.63
N GLN A 72 1.82 -14.20 14.43
CA GLN A 72 2.73 -15.18 13.82
C GLN A 72 3.07 -14.79 12.38
N ASN A 73 2.08 -14.31 11.64
CA ASN A 73 2.21 -13.92 10.23
C ASN A 73 2.55 -12.43 10.03
N ARG A 74 2.56 -11.63 11.10
CA ARG A 74 2.75 -10.17 11.04
C ARG A 74 4.01 -9.75 10.29
N ASN A 75 5.14 -10.39 10.58
CA ASN A 75 6.41 -10.01 9.95
C ASN A 75 6.39 -10.25 8.44
N LEU A 76 5.84 -11.37 7.98
CA LEU A 76 5.70 -11.67 6.55
C LEU A 76 4.81 -10.63 5.86
N VAL A 77 3.66 -10.32 6.47
CA VAL A 77 2.74 -9.29 5.96
C VAL A 77 3.42 -7.93 5.84
N LEU A 78 4.16 -7.50 6.85
CA LEU A 78 4.87 -6.23 6.84
C LEU A 78 5.95 -6.18 5.75
N VAL A 79 6.66 -7.28 5.50
CA VAL A 79 7.63 -7.38 4.40
C VAL A 79 6.94 -7.22 3.05
N VAL A 80 5.89 -8.00 2.79
CA VAL A 80 5.14 -7.96 1.52
C VAL A 80 4.56 -6.56 1.28
N ALA A 81 3.93 -5.97 2.30
CA ALA A 81 3.38 -4.62 2.22
C ALA A 81 4.47 -3.57 1.96
N SER A 82 5.62 -3.66 2.63
CA SER A 82 6.73 -2.72 2.45
C SER A 82 7.31 -2.79 1.04
N ILE A 83 7.49 -4.00 0.49
CA ILE A 83 7.99 -4.19 -0.88
C ILE A 83 6.99 -3.62 -1.89
N SER A 84 5.72 -4.00 -1.77
CA SER A 84 4.67 -3.53 -2.69
C SER A 84 4.55 -2.00 -2.69
N LYS A 85 4.51 -1.37 -1.52
CA LYS A 85 4.45 0.09 -1.38
C LYS A 85 5.73 0.77 -1.88
N SER A 86 6.90 0.19 -1.62
CA SER A 86 8.17 0.74 -2.13
C SER A 86 8.21 0.75 -3.65
N ILE A 87 7.72 -0.31 -4.32
CA ILE A 87 7.63 -0.36 -5.78
C ILE A 87 6.72 0.77 -6.30
N PHE A 88 5.54 0.95 -5.70
CA PHE A 88 4.65 2.05 -6.07
C PHE A 88 5.31 3.43 -5.90
N VAL A 89 5.96 3.65 -4.75
CA VAL A 89 6.67 4.89 -4.44
C VAL A 89 7.78 5.16 -5.44
N LEU A 90 8.65 4.18 -5.69
CA LEU A 90 9.79 4.31 -6.60
C LEU A 90 9.34 4.56 -8.05
N LEU A 91 8.33 3.84 -8.53
CA LEU A 91 7.81 4.05 -9.88
C LEU A 91 7.23 5.47 -10.06
N ASN A 92 6.51 5.98 -9.06
CA ASN A 92 6.02 7.36 -9.10
C ASN A 92 7.17 8.36 -9.05
N LEU A 93 8.19 8.14 -8.21
CA LEU A 93 9.33 9.06 -8.12
C LEU A 93 10.14 9.12 -9.42
N ILE A 94 10.28 7.99 -10.14
CA ILE A 94 11.07 7.92 -11.37
C ILE A 94 10.26 8.40 -12.59
N TYR A 95 9.00 7.98 -12.71
CA TYR A 95 8.21 8.17 -13.94
C TYR A 95 6.95 9.03 -13.77
N GLY A 96 6.56 9.35 -12.53
CA GLY A 96 5.25 9.90 -12.20
C GLY A 96 5.23 11.38 -11.87
N SER A 97 6.26 12.15 -12.24
CA SER A 97 6.35 13.59 -11.91
C SER A 97 5.13 14.39 -12.34
N ALA A 98 4.51 14.04 -13.48
CA ALA A 98 3.28 14.65 -13.98
C ALA A 98 2.06 14.42 -13.06
N TYR A 99 2.04 13.32 -12.29
CA TYR A 99 0.89 12.90 -11.49
C TYR A 99 0.98 13.29 -10.02
N PHE A 100 2.09 13.88 -9.56
CA PHE A 100 2.31 14.19 -8.14
C PHE A 100 1.24 15.08 -7.51
N ALA A 101 0.59 15.93 -8.29
CA ALA A 101 -0.52 16.75 -7.82
C ALA A 101 -1.70 15.90 -7.29
N LYS A 102 -1.90 14.69 -7.84
CA LYS A 102 -2.94 13.75 -7.42
C LYS A 102 -2.39 12.59 -6.59
N SER A 103 -1.29 11.97 -7.02
CA SER A 103 -0.72 10.81 -6.34
C SER A 103 0.10 11.16 -5.11
N GLY A 104 0.47 12.44 -4.90
CA GLY A 104 1.39 12.88 -3.85
C GLY A 104 0.94 12.51 -2.44
N VAL A 105 -0.37 12.58 -2.14
CA VAL A 105 -0.90 12.18 -0.82
C VAL A 105 -0.67 10.69 -0.56
N ALA A 106 -0.99 9.84 -1.55
CA ALA A 106 -0.74 8.41 -1.46
C ALA A 106 0.77 8.10 -1.37
N LEU A 107 1.60 8.85 -2.10
CA LEU A 107 3.05 8.70 -2.09
C LEU A 107 3.65 8.98 -0.70
N VAL A 108 3.26 10.09 -0.06
CA VAL A 108 3.70 10.46 1.28
C VAL A 108 3.22 9.42 2.29
N PHE A 109 1.94 9.04 2.23
CA PHE A 109 1.35 8.05 3.11
C PHE A 109 2.10 6.70 3.03
N ASP A 110 2.32 6.19 1.82
CA ASP A 110 3.01 4.93 1.62
C ASP A 110 4.48 4.99 2.02
N SER A 111 5.15 6.12 1.78
CA SER A 111 6.54 6.32 2.22
C SER A 111 6.66 6.28 3.74
N VAL A 112 5.75 6.94 4.47
CA VAL A 112 5.70 6.89 5.94
C VAL A 112 5.46 5.47 6.44
N LEU A 113 4.52 4.75 5.84
CA LEU A 113 4.23 3.36 6.22
C LEU A 113 5.41 2.42 5.97
N VAL A 114 6.08 2.54 4.82
CA VAL A 114 7.29 1.75 4.52
C VAL A 114 8.34 1.98 5.59
N ILE A 115 8.61 3.23 5.97
CA ILE A 115 9.59 3.56 7.03
C ILE A 115 9.16 2.91 8.35
N ILE A 116 7.90 3.06 8.76
CA ILE A 116 7.39 2.48 10.02
C ILE A 116 7.51 0.94 10.01
N PHE A 117 7.12 0.28 8.92
CA PHE A 117 7.12 -1.18 8.82
C PHE A 117 8.56 -1.73 8.80
N VAL A 118 9.46 -1.09 8.06
CA VAL A 118 10.88 -1.47 8.02
C VAL A 118 11.53 -1.26 9.38
N LEU A 119 11.29 -0.12 10.05
CA LEU A 119 11.79 0.12 11.41
C LEU A 119 11.26 -0.94 12.40
N TYR A 120 9.98 -1.28 12.33
CA TYR A 120 9.42 -2.35 13.16
C TYR A 120 10.15 -3.68 12.92
N LEU A 121 10.35 -4.08 11.66
CA LEU A 121 10.99 -5.34 11.30
C LEU A 121 12.44 -5.43 11.77
N ILE A 122 13.23 -4.36 11.59
CA ILE A 122 14.63 -4.30 12.00
C ILE A 122 14.75 -4.35 13.53
N LEU A 123 13.97 -3.53 14.22
CA LEU A 123 14.03 -3.42 15.68
C LEU A 123 13.46 -4.65 16.40
N HIS A 124 12.48 -5.32 15.81
CA HIS A 124 11.92 -6.55 16.37
C HIS A 124 12.93 -7.71 16.27
N LYS A 125 13.64 -7.81 15.14
CA LYS A 125 14.68 -8.83 14.93
C LYS A 125 15.85 -8.66 15.90
N SER A 126 16.18 -7.42 16.28
CA SER A 126 17.24 -7.12 17.25
C SER A 126 16.92 -7.48 18.71
N LYS A 127 15.65 -7.80 19.03
CA LYS A 127 15.20 -8.18 20.39
C LYS A 127 15.04 -9.69 20.59
N LYS A 128 15.18 -10.49 19.52
CA LYS A 128 15.26 -11.95 19.59
C LYS A 128 16.71 -12.38 19.67
#